data_AF-A0A1C5FYU7-F1
#
_entry.id   AF-A0A1C5FYU7-F1
#
_cell.length_a   1.000
_cell.length_b   1.000
_cell.length_c   1.000
_cell.angle_alpha   90.00
_cell.angle_beta   90.00
_cell.angle_gamma   90.00
#
_symmetry.space_group_name_H-M   'P 1'
#
loop_
_entity.id
_entity.type
_entity.pdbx_description
1 polymer ?
#
loop_
_entity_poly.entity_id
_entity_poly.type
_entity_poly.pdbx_seq_one_letter_code
_entity_poly.pdbx_strand_id
1 'polypeptide(L)' 'RTGAPVSEAYASAAAEARTAAENTAGLRPRLGRARPLADRSVGTPDPGATSLAAVLTAVATLRATTGSEPV' A
#
# COMPACT_ATOMS: atom_id res chain seq x y z
N ARG A 1 -2.37 -25.79 4.94
CA ARG A 1 -1.36 -24.71 4.92
C ARG A 1 -1.71 -23.76 6.05
N THR A 2 -0.89 -23.63 7.08
CA THR A 2 -1.07 -22.61 8.13
C THR A 2 -0.65 -21.24 7.58
N GLY A 3 -1.36 -20.18 7.96
CA GLY A 3 -1.05 -18.81 7.56
C GLY A 3 0.10 -18.21 8.38
N ALA A 4 0.68 -17.11 7.90
CA ALA A 4 1.66 -16.33 8.64
C ALA A 4 1.01 -15.63 9.86
N PRO A 5 1.79 -15.30 10.91
CA PRO A 5 1.34 -14.43 11.98
C PRO A 5 0.72 -13.13 11.45
N VAL A 6 -0.32 -12.63 12.11
CA VAL A 6 -1.06 -11.43 11.65
C VAL A 6 -0.14 -10.22 11.51
N SER A 7 0.79 -10.03 12.43
CA SER A 7 1.80 -8.96 12.38
C SER A 7 2.68 -9.06 11.13
N GLU A 8 3.20 -10.25 10.83
CA GLU A 8 4.02 -10.51 9.63
C GLU A 8 3.22 -10.33 8.34
N ALA A 9 1.97 -10.79 8.32
CA ALA A 9 1.08 -10.63 7.18
C ALA A 9 0.82 -9.14 6.86
N TYR A 10 0.54 -8.31 7.89
CA TYR A 10 0.36 -6.87 7.68
C TYR A 10 1.66 -6.15 7.33
N ALA A 11 2.80 -6.55 7.89
CA ALA A 11 4.10 -5.99 7.52
C ALA A 11 4.42 -6.26 6.04
N SER A 12 4.22 -7.50 5.59
CA SER A 12 4.37 -7.87 4.19
C SER A 12 3.40 -7.11 3.28
N ALA A 13 2.14 -6.98 3.69
CA ALA A 13 1.13 -6.24 2.92
C ALA A 13 1.48 -4.74 2.80
N ALA A 14 1.98 -4.12 3.87
CA ALA A 14 2.41 -2.73 3.84
C ALA A 14 3.61 -2.51 2.91
N ALA A 15 4.60 -3.42 2.93
CA ALA A 15 5.76 -3.34 2.04
C ALA A 15 5.37 -3.49 0.56
N GLU A 16 4.52 -4.47 0.25
CA GLU A 16 4.02 -4.69 -1.10
C GLU A 16 3.17 -3.50 -1.58
N ALA A 17 2.29 -2.96 -0.74
CA ALA A 17 1.46 -1.82 -1.09
C ALA A 17 2.27 -0.56 -1.41
N ARG A 18 3.38 -0.31 -0.70
CA ARG A 18 4.29 0.81 -1.03
C ARG A 18 4.93 0.61 -2.40
N THR A 19 5.47 -0.57 -2.65
CA THR A 19 6.10 -0.91 -3.94
C THR A 19 5.09 -0.81 -5.08
N ALA A 20 3.88 -1.35 -4.88
CA ALA A 20 2.80 -1.26 -5.85
C ALA A 20 2.38 0.21 -6.11
N ALA A 21 2.30 1.04 -5.06
CA ALA A 21 2.00 2.46 -5.19
C ALA A 21 3.07 3.20 -6.00
N GLU A 22 4.35 2.98 -5.72
CA GLU A 22 5.46 3.57 -6.49
C GLU A 22 5.40 3.14 -7.97
N ASN A 23 5.16 1.86 -8.23
CA ASN A 23 5.07 1.30 -9.58
C ASN A 23 3.92 1.91 -10.41
N THR A 24 2.89 2.48 -9.77
CA THR A 24 1.83 3.18 -10.51
C THR A 24 2.31 4.39 -11.29
N ALA A 25 3.47 4.97 -10.95
CA ALA A 25 4.10 6.03 -11.73
C ALA A 25 4.39 5.59 -13.18
N GLY A 26 4.64 4.31 -13.43
CA GLY A 26 4.83 3.76 -14.77
C GLY A 26 3.54 3.52 -15.55
N LEU A 27 2.36 3.72 -14.93
CA LEU A 27 1.07 3.37 -15.52
C LEU A 27 0.40 4.58 -16.16
N ARG A 28 -0.25 4.35 -17.30
CA ARG A 28 -1.13 5.33 -17.92
C ARG A 28 -2.55 5.19 -17.35
N PRO A 29 -3.12 6.20 -16.67
CA PRO A 29 -4.39 6.06 -15.98
C PRO A 29 -5.56 5.91 -16.95
N ARG A 30 -6.42 4.92 -16.69
CA ARG A 30 -7.61 4.60 -17.53
C ARG A 30 -8.93 5.05 -16.92
N LEU A 31 -8.93 5.46 -15.65
CA LEU A 31 -10.11 5.81 -14.87
C LEU A 31 -9.82 6.96 -13.88
N GLY A 32 -10.88 7.49 -13.26
CA GLY A 32 -10.77 8.53 -12.24
C GLY A 32 -10.39 9.92 -12.78
N ARG A 33 -10.03 10.84 -11.87
CA ARG A 33 -9.71 12.23 -12.20
C ARG A 33 -8.41 12.41 -13.00
N ALA A 34 -7.51 11.42 -12.95
CA ALA A 34 -6.26 11.45 -13.70
C ALA A 34 -6.43 11.09 -15.19
N ARG A 35 -7.53 10.43 -15.59
CA ARG A 35 -7.76 9.96 -16.97
C ARG A 35 -7.66 11.08 -18.04
N PRO A 36 -8.24 12.29 -17.86
CA PRO A 36 -8.11 13.37 -18.86
C PRO A 36 -6.66 13.88 -19.02
N LEU A 37 -5.80 13.60 -18.05
CA LEU A 37 -4.41 14.04 -17.99
C LEU A 37 -3.44 12.87 -18.15
N ALA A 38 -3.85 11.77 -18.81
CA ALA A 38 -3.14 10.50 -18.79
C ALA A 38 -1.66 10.61 -19.19
N ASP A 39 -1.34 11.33 -20.27
CA ASP A 39 0.06 11.48 -20.72
C ASP A 39 0.90 12.32 -19.77
N ARG A 40 0.29 13.29 -19.08
CA ARG A 40 0.95 14.10 -18.04
C ARG A 40 1.04 13.39 -16.69
N SER A 41 0.29 12.32 -16.49
CA SER A 41 0.24 11.59 -15.22
C SER A 41 1.32 10.51 -15.12
N VAL A 42 1.88 10.06 -16.25
CA VAL A 42 3.02 9.13 -16.28
C VAL A 42 4.22 9.79 -15.58
N GLY A 43 4.87 9.05 -14.69
CA GLY A 43 5.94 9.52 -13.81
C GLY A 43 5.46 9.96 -12.42
N THR A 44 4.15 10.04 -12.17
CA THR A 44 3.59 10.41 -10.86
C THR A 44 2.85 9.22 -10.24
N PRO A 45 3.24 8.75 -9.04
CA PRO A 45 2.48 7.73 -8.32
C PRO A 45 1.01 8.14 -8.10
N ASP A 46 0.10 7.18 -8.21
CA ASP A 46 -1.32 7.39 -7.92
C ASP A 46 -1.51 7.76 -6.44
N PRO A 47 -2.19 8.88 -6.14
CA PRO A 47 -2.39 9.33 -4.77
C PRO A 47 -3.29 8.37 -3.97
N GLY A 48 -4.20 7.64 -4.63
CA GLY A 48 -5.06 6.64 -3.99
C GLY A 48 -4.24 5.43 -3.51
N ALA A 49 -3.39 4.88 -4.38
CA ALA A 49 -2.48 3.79 -4.05
C ALA A 49 -1.49 4.19 -2.95
N THR A 50 -0.93 5.39 -3.03
CA THR A 50 -0.03 5.95 -2.00
C THR A 50 -0.73 6.05 -0.64
N SER A 51 -1.98 6.54 -0.63
CA SER A 51 -2.78 6.63 0.59
C SER A 51 -3.10 5.26 1.19
N LEU A 52 -3.41 4.27 0.35
CA LEU A 52 -3.64 2.89 0.79
C LEU A 52 -2.38 2.28 1.43
N ALA A 53 -1.21 2.50 0.84
CA ALA A 53 0.06 2.05 1.41
C ALA A 53 0.33 2.70 2.79
N ALA A 54 0.00 3.98 2.94
CA ALA A 54 0.11 4.67 4.22
C ALA A 54 -0.84 4.08 5.28
N VAL A 55 -2.10 3.80 4.93
CA VAL A 55 -3.07 3.15 5.81
C VAL A 55 -2.59 1.77 6.25
N LEU A 56 -2.12 0.94 5.32
CA LEU A 56 -1.60 -0.40 5.63
C LEU A 56 -0.36 -0.33 6.54
N THR A 57 0.51 0.67 6.32
CA THR A 57 1.65 0.91 7.20
C THR A 57 1.19 1.25 8.63
N ALA A 58 0.18 2.11 8.80
CA ALA A 58 -0.36 2.43 10.11
C ALA A 58 -0.96 1.21 10.83
N VAL A 59 -1.70 0.36 10.10
CA VAL A 59 -2.25 -0.89 10.65
C VAL A 59 -1.15 -1.87 11.05
N ALA A 60 -0.10 -2.02 10.23
CA ALA A 60 1.03 -2.88 10.53
C ALA A 60 1.74 -2.43 11.83
N THR A 61 1.96 -1.12 11.99
CA THR A 61 2.54 -0.55 13.22
C THR A 61 1.67 -0.83 14.44
N LEU A 62 0.34 -0.66 14.34
CA LEU A 62 -0.57 -0.98 15.44
C LEU A 62 -0.48 -2.47 15.83
N ARG A 63 -0.42 -3.37 14.85
CA ARG A 63 -0.34 -4.83 15.09
C ARG A 63 1.01 -5.26 15.66
N ALA A 64 2.09 -4.58 15.32
CA ALA A 64 3.40 -4.81 15.94
C ALA A 64 3.37 -4.48 17.44
N THR A 65 2.65 -3.43 17.84
CA THR A 65 2.52 -3.01 19.25
C THR A 65 1.63 -3.95 20.07
N THR A 66 0.53 -4.45 19.50
CA THR A 66 -0.43 -5.32 20.21
C THR A 66 -0.01 -6.81 20.26
N GLY A 67 0.92 -7.25 19.41
CA GLY A 67 1.39 -8.64 19.36
C GLY A 67 2.28 -9.08 20.54
N SER A 68 2.46 -8.23 21.55
CA SER A 68 3.37 -8.44 22.68
C SER A 68 2.67 -8.48 24.05
N GLU A 69 1.36 -8.75 24.11
CA GLU A 69 0.73 -9.04 25.41
C GLU A 69 1.00 -10.50 25.82
N PRO A 70 1.59 -10.75 27.00
CA PRO A 70 1.55 -12.06 27.60
C PRO A 70 0.11 -12.34 28.04
N VAL A 71 -0.44 -13.46 27.60
CA VAL A 71 -1.43 -14.19 28.41
C VAL A 71 -0.70 -14.83 29.58
#